data_AF-A0A538RUD5-F1
#
_entry.id   AF-A0A538RUD5-F1
#
_cell.length_a   1.000
_cell.length_b   1.000
_cell.length_c   1.000
_cell.angle_alpha   90.00
_cell.angle_beta   90.00
_cell.angle_gamma   90.00
#
_symmetry.space_group_name_H-M   'P 1'
#
loop_
_entity.id
_entity.type
_entity.pdbx_description
1 polymer ?
#
loop_
_entity_poly.entity_id
_entity_poly.type
_entity_poly.pdbx_seq_one_letter_code
_entity_poly.pdbx_strand_id
1 'polypeptide(L)'
;MTCDHYRDLLWDDLYGLLEAGESEALRGHVASCPTCQIELQKAETGQRLLSKAARLDEILIPPFTMPVPAAETATVPITTVNHQPALARRRLRVLPWLAAAAAALVLILLPYGFYQHGLAQREAPYRSSERELQTVLAERQTAKQQADDDLKAAEAAARAGQLRVQVLGPPAYQPGALNQYHVQATNLSGAGVHATVRARLLDDKKRVLFEEKFTDHSQLVVTLPSALPLAPSAAARLEFIAT
;
A
#
# COMPACT_ATOMS: atom_id res chain seq x y z
N MET A 1 -25.10 24.27 15.23
CA MET A 1 -25.18 22.95 15.87
C MET A 1 -26.29 23.00 16.92
N THR A 2 -27.20 22.04 16.92
CA THR A 2 -28.39 22.05 17.78
C THR A 2 -28.06 21.48 19.16
N CYS A 3 -28.72 21.99 20.21
CA CYS A 3 -28.54 21.48 21.58
C CYS A 3 -28.89 19.98 21.70
N ASP A 4 -29.80 19.48 20.84
CA ASP A 4 -30.18 18.07 20.82
C ASP A 4 -29.01 17.15 20.45
N HIS A 5 -28.17 17.55 19.49
CA HIS A 5 -27.01 16.77 19.08
C HIS A 5 -26.00 16.62 20.22
N TYR A 6 -25.71 17.71 20.94
CA TYR A 6 -24.79 17.67 22.07
C TYR A 6 -25.35 16.93 23.27
N ARG A 7 -26.68 16.91 23.47
CA ARG A 7 -27.31 16.14 24.55
C ARG A 7 -27.05 14.65 24.41
N ASP A 8 -27.05 14.12 23.19
CA ASP A 8 -26.78 12.71 22.94
C ASP A 8 -25.30 12.37 23.22
N LEU A 9 -24.38 13.29 22.90
CA LEU A 9 -22.94 13.13 23.13
C LEU A 9 -22.52 13.27 24.60
N LEU A 10 -23.35 13.87 25.48
CA LEU A 10 -23.00 14.05 26.91
C LEU A 10 -22.73 12.73 27.62
N TRP A 11 -23.51 11.69 27.33
CA TRP A 11 -23.31 10.37 27.93
C TRP A 11 -22.04 9.69 27.40
N ASP A 12 -21.75 9.88 26.12
CA ASP A 12 -20.54 9.34 25.49
C ASP A 12 -19.28 9.99 26.08
N ASP A 13 -19.30 11.31 26.37
CA ASP A 13 -18.20 11.99 27.08
C ASP A 13 -18.00 11.43 28.50
N LEU A 14 -19.09 11.27 29.26
CA LEU A 14 -19.05 10.78 30.64
C LEU A 14 -18.50 9.36 30.77
N TYR A 15 -18.68 8.53 29.73
CA TYR A 15 -18.10 7.19 29.65
C TYR A 15 -16.77 7.13 28.87
N GLY A 16 -16.25 8.26 28.40
CA GLY A 16 -14.98 8.35 27.69
C GLY A 16 -14.99 7.72 26.29
N LEU A 17 -16.14 7.74 25.62
CA LEU A 17 -16.37 7.15 24.29
C LEU A 17 -16.16 8.13 23.14
N LEU A 18 -16.02 9.43 23.42
CA LEU A 18 -15.77 10.47 22.42
C LEU A 18 -14.29 10.59 22.07
N GLU A 19 -14.02 10.86 20.79
CA GLU A 19 -12.68 11.22 20.31
C GLU A 19 -12.26 12.62 20.81
N ALA A 20 -10.96 12.88 20.89
CA ALA A 20 -10.41 14.10 21.50
C ALA A 20 -10.99 15.40 20.90
N GLY A 21 -11.21 15.44 19.59
CA GLY A 21 -11.79 16.61 18.90
C GLY A 21 -13.28 16.81 19.18
N GLU A 22 -14.04 15.73 19.37
CA GLU A 22 -15.48 15.80 19.66
C GLU A 22 -15.72 16.22 21.12
N SER A 23 -14.91 15.70 22.05
CA SER A 23 -14.95 16.12 23.46
C SER A 23 -14.57 17.60 23.62
N GLU A 24 -13.62 18.12 22.86
CA GLU A 24 -13.27 19.55 22.88
C GLU A 24 -14.42 20.43 22.34
N ALA A 25 -15.07 20.01 21.25
CA ALA A 25 -16.21 20.72 20.68
C ALA A 25 -17.44 20.70 21.63
N LEU A 26 -17.71 19.57 22.29
CA LEU A 26 -18.76 19.44 23.29
C LEU A 26 -18.49 20.35 24.50
N ARG A 27 -17.26 20.33 25.04
CA ARG A 27 -16.88 21.19 26.18
C ARG A 27 -17.01 22.68 25.84
N GLY A 28 -16.63 23.08 24.62
CA GLY A 28 -16.83 24.44 24.12
C GLY A 28 -18.31 24.83 24.07
N HIS A 29 -19.19 23.94 23.62
CA HIS A 29 -20.62 24.19 23.57
C HIS A 29 -21.25 24.28 24.97
N VAL A 30 -20.95 23.33 25.86
CA VAL A 30 -21.46 23.30 27.24
C VAL A 30 -21.03 24.54 28.02
N ALA A 31 -19.81 25.04 27.83
CA ALA A 31 -19.36 26.27 28.47
C ALA A 31 -20.22 27.50 28.07
N SER A 32 -20.79 27.50 26.86
CA SER A 32 -21.57 28.62 26.32
C SER A 32 -23.10 28.47 26.47
N CYS A 33 -23.60 27.27 26.79
CA CYS A 33 -25.04 26.96 26.75
C CYS A 33 -25.57 26.51 28.13
N PRO A 34 -26.45 27.31 28.79
CA PRO A 34 -26.97 26.99 30.12
C PRO A 34 -27.87 25.74 30.13
N THR A 35 -28.60 25.49 29.04
CA THR A 35 -29.45 24.28 28.91
C THR A 35 -28.59 23.02 28.92
N CYS A 36 -27.49 22.99 28.17
CA CYS A 36 -26.58 21.85 28.13
C CYS A 36 -25.81 21.66 29.44
N GLN A 37 -25.57 22.73 30.22
CA GLN A 37 -25.01 22.61 31.58
C GLN A 37 -25.96 21.88 32.52
N ILE A 38 -27.26 22.18 32.46
CA ILE A 38 -28.28 21.49 33.27
C ILE A 38 -28.37 20.02 32.88
N GLU A 39 -28.35 19.71 31.57
CA GLU A 39 -28.37 18.32 31.10
C GLU A 39 -27.11 17.55 31.50
N LEU A 40 -25.93 18.19 31.49
CA LEU A 40 -24.70 17.59 32.01
C LEU A 40 -24.82 17.22 33.49
N GLN A 41 -25.34 18.12 34.34
CA GLN A 41 -25.55 17.83 35.76
C GLN A 41 -26.52 16.66 36.01
N LYS A 42 -27.58 16.56 35.19
CA LYS A 42 -28.50 15.41 35.25
C LYS A 42 -27.80 14.10 34.88
N ALA A 43 -26.99 14.12 33.83
CA ALA A 43 -26.25 12.95 33.37
C ALA A 43 -25.22 12.46 34.41
N GLU A 44 -24.45 13.38 35.03
CA GLU A 44 -23.54 13.07 36.13
C GLU A 44 -24.26 12.43 37.34
N THR A 45 -25.45 12.93 37.68
CA THR A 45 -26.25 12.37 38.77
C THR A 45 -26.69 10.94 38.44
N GLY A 46 -27.12 10.68 37.21
CA GLY A 46 -27.47 9.35 36.74
C GLY A 46 -26.28 8.38 36.75
N GLN A 47 -25.10 8.81 36.31
CA GLN A 47 -23.87 8.02 36.35
C GLN A 47 -23.50 7.60 37.79
N ARG A 48 -23.69 8.48 38.77
CA ARG A 48 -23.49 8.16 40.19
C ARG A 48 -24.47 7.11 40.71
N LEU A 49 -25.73 7.17 40.30
CA LEU A 49 -26.73 6.15 40.68
C LEU A 49 -26.40 4.78 40.08
N LEU A 50 -26.02 4.74 38.81
CA LEU A 50 -25.63 3.51 38.12
C LEU A 50 -24.36 2.89 38.72
N SER A 51 -23.34 3.71 38.99
CA SER A 51 -22.10 3.23 39.60
C SER A 51 -22.31 2.71 41.02
N LYS A 52 -23.26 3.26 41.79
CA LYS A 52 -23.69 2.70 43.07
C LYS A 52 -24.41 1.35 42.90
N ALA A 53 -25.38 1.27 41.98
CA ALA A 53 -26.11 0.03 41.73
C ALA A 53 -25.21 -1.12 41.21
N ALA A 54 -24.14 -0.79 40.48
CA ALA A 54 -23.17 -1.76 39.98
C ALA A 54 -22.23 -2.31 41.07
N ARG A 55 -22.02 -1.55 42.16
CA ARG A 55 -21.31 -2.04 43.34
C ARG A 55 -22.27 -2.91 44.14
N LEU A 56 -22.27 -4.21 43.83
CA LEU A 56 -22.99 -5.26 44.55
C LEU A 56 -22.64 -5.34 46.05
N ASP A 57 -21.76 -4.47 46.55
CA ASP A 57 -21.29 -4.40 47.94
C ASP A 57 -22.42 -4.20 48.97
N GLU A 58 -23.56 -3.62 48.60
CA GLU A 58 -24.74 -3.45 49.48
C GLU A 58 -25.80 -4.55 49.32
N ILE A 59 -25.65 -5.47 48.37
CA ILE A 59 -26.62 -6.53 48.11
C ILE A 59 -26.08 -7.85 48.66
N LEU A 60 -26.50 -8.18 49.89
CA LEU A 60 -26.29 -9.51 50.45
C LEU A 60 -27.21 -10.49 49.70
N ILE A 61 -26.74 -11.06 48.59
CA ILE A 61 -27.51 -12.08 47.85
C ILE A 61 -27.61 -13.33 48.73
N PRO A 62 -28.79 -13.68 49.27
CA PRO A 62 -28.88 -14.89 50.08
C PRO A 62 -28.58 -16.11 49.19
N PRO A 63 -27.86 -17.11 49.71
CA PRO A 63 -27.60 -18.33 48.95
C PRO A 63 -28.94 -18.95 48.56
N PHE A 64 -29.09 -19.24 47.26
CA PHE A 64 -30.26 -19.90 46.73
C PHE A 64 -30.42 -21.27 47.38
N THR A 65 -31.42 -21.42 48.25
CA THR A 65 -31.78 -22.71 48.83
C THR A 65 -32.75 -23.41 47.91
N MET A 66 -32.31 -24.52 47.31
CA MET A 66 -33.20 -25.41 46.55
C MET A 66 -34.26 -25.97 47.51
N PRO A 67 -35.56 -25.87 47.22
CA PRO A 67 -36.58 -26.47 48.07
C PRO A 67 -36.38 -27.98 48.07
N VAL A 68 -35.91 -28.53 49.19
CA VAL A 68 -35.91 -29.98 49.43
C VAL A 68 -37.38 -30.40 49.51
N PRO A 69 -37.84 -31.41 48.76
CA PRO A 69 -39.20 -31.90 48.88
C PRO A 69 -39.34 -32.63 50.22
N ALA A 70 -39.60 -31.88 51.29
CA ALA A 70 -40.18 -32.42 52.49
C ALA A 70 -41.60 -32.85 52.14
N ALA A 71 -41.84 -34.15 52.17
CA ALA A 71 -43.16 -34.74 52.18
C ALA A 71 -43.87 -34.32 53.47
N GLU A 72 -44.41 -33.11 53.49
CA GLU A 72 -45.31 -32.64 54.52
C GLU A 72 -46.34 -31.73 53.87
N THR A 73 -47.59 -32.14 53.99
CA THR A 73 -48.78 -31.48 53.47
C THR A 73 -48.86 -30.05 53.99
N ALA A 74 -48.44 -29.09 53.17
CA ALA A 74 -48.71 -27.67 53.40
C ALA A 74 -50.18 -27.38 53.09
N THR A 75 -51.03 -27.39 54.11
CA THR A 75 -52.38 -26.84 54.05
C THR A 75 -52.29 -25.31 53.97
N VAL A 76 -52.49 -24.77 52.76
CA VAL A 76 -52.66 -23.34 52.55
C VAL A 76 -54.09 -22.96 52.96
N PRO A 77 -54.33 -21.97 53.84
CA PRO A 77 -55.68 -21.51 54.13
C PRO A 77 -56.19 -20.74 52.91
N ILE A 78 -57.10 -21.35 52.15
CA ILE A 78 -57.78 -20.67 51.06
C ILE A 78 -58.90 -19.82 51.66
N THR A 79 -58.64 -18.53 51.86
CA THR A 79 -59.72 -17.54 52.00
C THR A 79 -60.41 -17.40 50.65
N THR A 80 -61.67 -17.84 50.58
CA THR A 80 -62.52 -17.69 49.40
C THR A 80 -62.99 -16.24 49.28
N VAL A 81 -62.27 -15.44 48.49
CA VAL A 81 -62.79 -14.15 48.01
C VAL A 81 -63.85 -14.47 46.96
N ASN A 82 -65.09 -14.14 47.30
CA ASN A 82 -66.24 -14.28 46.42
C ASN A 82 -66.18 -13.19 45.33
N HIS A 83 -65.62 -13.53 44.17
CA HIS A 83 -65.70 -12.68 42.98
C HIS A 83 -66.79 -13.20 42.05
N GLN A 84 -67.86 -12.42 41.94
CA GLN A 84 -68.88 -12.57 40.91
C GLN A 84 -68.24 -12.41 39.52
N PRO A 85 -68.51 -13.30 38.56
CA PRO A 85 -67.94 -13.16 37.23
C PRO A 85 -68.72 -12.11 36.45
N ALA A 86 -68.08 -10.98 36.16
CA ALA A 86 -68.48 -10.15 35.03
C ALA A 86 -68.25 -10.96 33.75
N LEU A 87 -69.29 -11.04 32.91
CA LEU A 87 -69.31 -11.78 31.65
C LEU A 87 -68.21 -11.29 30.69
N ALA A 88 -67.06 -11.97 30.70
CA ALA A 88 -65.95 -11.68 29.79
C ALA A 88 -66.10 -12.47 28.49
N ARG A 89 -66.18 -11.75 27.37
CA ARG A 89 -66.24 -12.27 26.01
C ARG A 89 -65.09 -13.24 25.72
N ARG A 90 -65.47 -14.42 25.28
CA ARG A 90 -64.62 -15.51 24.80
C ARG A 90 -64.04 -15.16 23.43
N ARG A 91 -62.81 -14.63 23.37
CA ARG A 91 -61.97 -14.66 22.15
C ARG A 91 -60.48 -14.81 22.48
N LEU A 92 -59.88 -15.84 21.86
CA LEU A 92 -58.45 -16.13 21.62
C LEU A 92 -57.50 -16.25 22.84
N ARG A 93 -57.48 -17.45 23.44
CA ARG A 93 -56.50 -17.90 24.47
C ARG A 93 -55.20 -18.53 23.92
N VAL A 94 -54.89 -18.39 22.63
CA VAL A 94 -53.62 -18.87 22.02
C VAL A 94 -52.61 -17.76 21.70
N LEU A 95 -52.98 -16.48 21.88
CA LEU A 95 -52.07 -15.36 21.66
C LEU A 95 -50.89 -15.21 22.65
N PRO A 96 -50.99 -15.55 23.95
CA PRO A 96 -49.92 -15.20 24.88
C PRO A 96 -48.63 -16.03 24.69
N TRP A 97 -48.74 -17.26 24.17
CA TRP A 97 -47.58 -18.11 23.89
C TRP A 97 -46.83 -17.71 22.60
N LEU A 98 -47.56 -17.29 21.56
CA LEU A 98 -46.94 -16.75 20.35
C LEU A 98 -46.25 -15.40 20.62
N ALA A 99 -46.81 -14.58 21.52
CA ALA A 99 -46.18 -13.34 21.95
C ALA A 99 -44.85 -13.56 22.69
N ALA A 100 -44.78 -14.60 23.54
CA ALA A 100 -43.55 -14.95 24.25
C ALA A 100 -42.44 -15.46 23.32
N ALA A 101 -42.78 -16.32 22.35
CA ALA A 101 -41.81 -16.82 21.36
C ALA A 101 -41.31 -15.71 20.43
N ALA A 102 -42.18 -14.80 20.02
CA ALA A 102 -41.80 -13.62 19.24
C ALA A 102 -40.87 -12.69 20.04
N ALA A 103 -41.15 -12.45 21.32
CA ALA A 103 -40.29 -11.65 22.18
C ALA A 103 -38.89 -12.28 22.38
N ALA A 104 -38.82 -13.60 22.54
CA ALA A 104 -37.55 -14.32 22.65
C ALA A 104 -36.72 -14.24 21.36
N LEU A 105 -37.34 -14.38 20.19
CA LEU A 105 -36.66 -14.21 18.90
C LEU A 105 -36.14 -12.78 18.71
N VAL A 106 -36.93 -11.77 19.08
CA VAL A 106 -36.51 -10.36 19.01
C VAL A 106 -35.30 -10.10 19.92
N LEU A 107 -35.29 -10.67 21.13
CA LEU A 107 -34.16 -10.56 22.07
C LEU A 107 -32.86 -11.20 21.57
N ILE A 108 -32.92 -12.16 20.64
CA ILE A 108 -31.73 -12.81 20.08
C ILE A 108 -31.33 -12.16 18.75
N LEU A 109 -32.29 -11.87 17.88
CA LEU A 109 -32.02 -11.36 16.53
C LEU A 109 -31.54 -9.90 16.53
N LEU A 110 -32.06 -9.05 17.43
CA LEU A 110 -31.60 -7.66 17.53
C LEU A 110 -30.11 -7.55 17.90
N PRO A 111 -29.62 -8.11 19.04
CA PRO A 111 -28.21 -8.00 19.38
C PRO A 111 -27.32 -8.70 18.36
N TYR A 112 -27.77 -9.81 17.76
CA TYR A 112 -27.04 -10.46 16.67
C TYR A 112 -26.91 -9.57 15.43
N GLY A 113 -27.99 -8.89 15.03
CA GLY A 113 -27.97 -7.93 13.93
C GLY A 113 -27.03 -6.75 14.19
N PHE A 114 -27.09 -6.16 15.40
CA PHE A 114 -26.17 -5.09 15.81
C PHE A 114 -24.71 -5.55 15.86
N TYR A 115 -24.45 -6.77 16.36
CA TYR A 115 -23.11 -7.35 16.39
C TYR A 115 -22.55 -7.57 14.98
N GLN A 116 -23.34 -8.16 14.07
CA GLN A 116 -22.94 -8.37 12.68
C GLN A 116 -22.68 -7.05 11.95
N HIS A 117 -23.51 -6.03 12.19
CA HIS A 117 -23.30 -4.71 11.60
C HIS A 117 -22.02 -4.05 12.13
N GLY A 118 -21.75 -4.16 13.44
CA GLY A 118 -20.52 -3.67 14.06
C GLY A 118 -19.26 -4.39 13.56
N LEU A 119 -19.32 -5.70 13.32
CA LEU A 119 -18.22 -6.45 12.71
C LEU A 119 -17.96 -6.01 11.28
N ALA A 120 -19.01 -5.89 10.46
CA ALA A 120 -18.89 -5.44 9.08
C ALA A 120 -18.25 -4.03 8.99
N GLN A 121 -18.61 -3.14 9.91
CA GLN A 121 -18.05 -1.79 9.97
C GLN A 121 -16.57 -1.77 10.38
N ARG A 122 -16.14 -2.72 11.22
CA ARG A 122 -14.73 -2.89 11.61
C ARG A 122 -13.89 -3.58 10.54
N GLU A 123 -14.46 -4.49 9.74
CA GLU A 123 -13.74 -5.20 8.66
C GLU A 123 -13.53 -4.34 7.41
N ALA A 124 -14.43 -3.40 7.12
CA ALA A 124 -14.36 -2.51 5.97
C ALA A 124 -12.99 -1.79 5.81
N PRO A 125 -12.42 -1.14 6.85
CA PRO A 125 -11.12 -0.47 6.73
C PRO A 125 -9.94 -1.43 6.55
N TYR A 126 -10.01 -2.65 7.08
CA TYR A 126 -8.96 -3.65 6.85
C TYR A 126 -8.96 -4.10 5.38
N ARG A 127 -10.14 -4.36 4.81
CA ARG A 127 -10.25 -4.75 3.40
C ARG A 127 -9.81 -3.64 2.44
N SER A 128 -10.07 -2.36 2.77
CA SER A 128 -9.56 -1.26 1.96
C SER A 128 -8.04 -1.15 2.04
N SER A 129 -7.47 -1.28 3.25
CA SER A 129 -6.02 -1.26 3.46
C SER A 129 -5.33 -2.42 2.74
N GLU A 130 -5.92 -3.62 2.76
CA GLU A 130 -5.37 -4.78 2.04
C GLU A 130 -5.35 -4.57 0.52
N ARG A 131 -6.42 -3.98 -0.04
CA ARG A 131 -6.45 -3.62 -1.47
C ARG A 131 -5.40 -2.56 -1.80
N GLU A 132 -5.26 -1.55 -0.96
CA GLU A 132 -4.26 -0.50 -1.14
C GLU A 132 -2.84 -1.09 -1.11
N LEU A 133 -2.55 -1.98 -0.16
CA LEU A 133 -1.28 -2.71 -0.11
C LEU A 133 -1.05 -3.55 -1.37
N GLN A 134 -2.06 -4.26 -1.85
CA GLN A 134 -1.94 -5.02 -3.10
C GLN A 134 -1.64 -4.13 -4.30
N THR A 135 -2.28 -2.94 -4.38
CA THR A 135 -1.99 -1.98 -5.46
C THR A 135 -0.56 -1.45 -5.37
N VAL A 136 -0.10 -1.04 -4.18
CA VAL A 136 1.28 -0.55 -3.98
C VAL A 136 2.30 -1.65 -4.26
N LEU A 137 2.03 -2.90 -3.90
CA LEU A 137 2.91 -4.03 -4.21
C LEU A 137 2.96 -4.31 -5.72
N ALA A 138 1.82 -4.23 -6.41
CA ALA A 138 1.76 -4.38 -7.86
C ALA A 138 2.53 -3.26 -8.57
N GLU A 139 2.33 -2.00 -8.16
CA GLU A 139 3.07 -0.84 -8.67
C GLU A 139 4.58 -0.94 -8.41
N ARG A 140 4.98 -1.38 -7.22
CA ARG A 140 6.39 -1.61 -6.91
C ARG A 140 6.97 -2.69 -7.81
N GLN A 141 6.23 -3.77 -8.04
CA GLN A 141 6.68 -4.88 -8.86
C GLN A 141 6.86 -4.45 -10.32
N THR A 142 5.92 -3.69 -10.87
CA THR A 142 6.03 -3.16 -12.24
C THR A 142 7.16 -2.15 -12.35
N ALA A 143 7.32 -1.24 -11.38
CA ALA A 143 8.43 -0.27 -11.37
C ALA A 143 9.79 -0.96 -11.29
N LYS A 144 9.92 -2.05 -10.53
CA LYS A 144 11.13 -2.86 -10.49
C LYS A 144 11.43 -3.53 -11.83
N GLN A 145 10.42 -4.14 -12.44
CA GLN A 145 10.56 -4.79 -13.75
C GLN A 145 11.01 -3.78 -14.81
N GLN A 146 10.39 -2.59 -14.82
CA GLN A 146 10.78 -1.49 -15.71
C GLN A 146 12.23 -1.07 -15.47
N ALA A 147 12.65 -0.86 -14.22
CA ALA A 147 14.03 -0.50 -13.91
C ALA A 147 15.04 -1.57 -14.35
N ASP A 148 14.72 -2.85 -14.17
CA ASP A 148 15.57 -3.97 -14.61
C ASP A 148 15.66 -4.04 -16.14
N ASP A 149 14.56 -3.78 -16.84
CA ASP A 149 14.51 -3.79 -18.31
C ASP A 149 15.23 -2.57 -18.89
N ASP A 150 15.08 -1.40 -18.28
CA ASP A 150 15.81 -0.18 -18.63
C ASP A 150 17.32 -0.36 -18.45
N LEU A 151 17.74 -1.00 -17.34
CA LEU A 151 19.15 -1.30 -17.10
C LEU A 151 19.70 -2.24 -18.16
N LYS A 152 18.99 -3.33 -18.50
CA LYS A 152 19.41 -4.24 -19.57
C LYS A 152 19.44 -3.55 -20.93
N ALA A 153 18.47 -2.70 -21.23
CA ALA A 153 18.43 -1.93 -22.48
C ALA A 153 19.60 -0.95 -22.58
N ALA A 154 19.92 -0.26 -21.49
CA ALA A 154 21.07 0.65 -21.41
C ALA A 154 22.40 -0.11 -21.57
N GLU A 155 22.55 -1.27 -20.92
CA GLU A 155 23.73 -2.12 -21.10
C GLU A 155 23.87 -2.64 -22.53
N ALA A 156 22.76 -3.10 -23.13
CA ALA A 156 22.75 -3.57 -24.51
C ALA A 156 23.11 -2.45 -25.50
N ALA A 157 22.55 -1.25 -25.31
CA ALA A 157 22.87 -0.08 -26.11
C ALA A 157 24.34 0.34 -25.95
N ALA A 158 24.86 0.33 -24.72
CA ALA A 158 26.27 0.62 -24.45
C ALA A 158 27.20 -0.41 -25.10
N ARG A 159 26.87 -1.70 -25.05
CA ARG A 159 27.65 -2.77 -25.71
C ARG A 159 27.57 -2.69 -27.24
N ALA A 160 26.43 -2.35 -27.80
CA ALA A 160 26.24 -2.20 -29.24
C ALA A 160 27.02 -1.00 -29.80
N GLY A 161 27.15 0.08 -29.03
CA GLY A 161 27.94 1.26 -29.42
C GLY A 161 29.46 1.10 -29.24
N GLN A 162 29.94 0.03 -28.57
CA GLN A 162 31.37 -0.18 -28.37
C GLN A 162 32.02 -0.85 -29.59
N LEU A 163 32.95 -0.13 -30.20
CA LEU A 163 33.73 -0.57 -31.35
C LEU A 163 35.16 -0.96 -30.92
N ARG A 164 35.62 -2.12 -31.40
CA ARG A 164 37.01 -2.57 -31.34
C ARG A 164 37.62 -2.54 -32.74
N VAL A 165 38.64 -1.71 -32.91
CA VAL A 165 39.41 -1.63 -34.16
C VAL A 165 40.70 -2.43 -34.00
N GLN A 166 40.91 -3.39 -34.88
CA GLN A 166 42.17 -4.13 -34.99
C GLN A 166 42.90 -3.70 -36.25
N VAL A 167 44.18 -3.34 -36.10
CA VAL A 167 45.03 -2.91 -37.20
C VAL A 167 46.21 -3.87 -37.28
N LEU A 168 46.35 -4.54 -38.42
CA LEU A 168 47.46 -5.45 -38.70
C LEU A 168 48.25 -4.88 -39.88
N GLY A 169 49.55 -4.68 -39.69
CA GLY A 169 50.43 -4.15 -40.73
C GLY A 169 51.86 -3.97 -40.24
N PRO A 170 52.75 -3.43 -41.09
CA PRO A 170 54.14 -3.22 -40.73
C PRO A 170 54.26 -2.17 -39.60
N PRO A 171 55.13 -2.40 -38.60
CA PRO A 171 55.28 -1.52 -37.43
C PRO A 171 55.92 -0.17 -37.78
N ALA A 172 56.58 -0.06 -38.93
CA ALA A 172 57.18 1.16 -39.44
C ALA A 172 56.93 1.27 -40.95
N TYR A 173 56.69 2.51 -41.41
CA TYR A 173 56.56 2.82 -42.83
C TYR A 173 57.89 2.59 -43.55
N GLN A 174 57.87 1.84 -44.66
CA GLN A 174 59.03 1.64 -45.51
C GLN A 174 58.91 2.48 -46.80
N PRO A 175 59.76 3.50 -47.00
CA PRO A 175 59.77 4.30 -48.22
C PRO A 175 60.05 3.43 -49.46
N GLY A 176 59.34 3.68 -50.57
CA GLY A 176 59.51 2.92 -51.81
C GLY A 176 58.82 1.56 -51.86
N ALA A 177 58.24 1.07 -50.75
CA ALA A 177 57.43 -0.13 -50.70
C ALA A 177 55.94 0.20 -50.51
N LEU A 178 55.06 -0.71 -50.96
CA LEU A 178 53.63 -0.64 -50.69
C LEU A 178 53.37 -1.12 -49.26
N ASN A 179 53.04 -0.19 -48.36
CA ASN A 179 52.69 -0.54 -46.99
C ASN A 179 51.18 -0.77 -46.89
N GLN A 180 50.78 -2.02 -46.65
CA GLN A 180 49.38 -2.42 -46.52
C GLN A 180 49.01 -2.63 -45.04
N TYR A 181 47.88 -2.07 -44.64
CA TYR A 181 47.31 -2.21 -43.31
C TYR A 181 45.91 -2.81 -43.42
N HIS A 182 45.72 -3.97 -42.81
CA HIS A 182 44.42 -4.59 -42.67
C HIS A 182 43.75 -4.02 -41.43
N VAL A 183 42.61 -3.36 -41.62
CA VAL A 183 41.81 -2.80 -40.54
C VAL A 183 40.51 -3.59 -40.44
N GLN A 184 40.21 -4.09 -39.25
CA GLN A 184 38.96 -4.77 -38.94
C GLN A 184 38.22 -4.01 -37.84
N ALA A 185 36.97 -3.66 -38.12
CA ALA A 185 36.04 -3.06 -37.18
C ALA A 185 35.13 -4.15 -36.63
N THR A 186 35.23 -4.41 -35.33
CA THR A 186 34.49 -5.48 -34.63
C THR A 186 33.74 -4.92 -33.43
N ASN A 187 32.67 -5.57 -33.01
CA ASN A 187 32.08 -5.32 -31.69
C ASN A 187 32.89 -6.04 -30.59
N LEU A 188 32.43 -5.93 -29.34
CA LEU A 188 33.06 -6.63 -28.21
C LEU A 188 33.04 -8.16 -28.32
N SER A 189 32.08 -8.73 -29.06
CA SER A 189 32.00 -10.17 -29.30
C SER A 189 32.86 -10.64 -30.48
N GLY A 190 33.59 -9.73 -31.14
CA GLY A 190 34.44 -10.04 -32.30
C GLY A 190 33.69 -10.20 -33.63
N ALA A 191 32.39 -9.91 -33.67
CA ALA A 191 31.63 -9.87 -34.92
C ALA A 191 31.95 -8.57 -35.67
N GLY A 192 32.07 -8.65 -36.99
CA GLY A 192 32.33 -7.48 -37.83
C GLY A 192 31.19 -6.47 -37.75
N VAL A 193 31.52 -5.19 -37.56
CA VAL A 193 30.58 -4.07 -37.54
C VAL A 193 30.93 -3.10 -38.65
N HIS A 194 29.92 -2.68 -39.40
CA HIS A 194 30.08 -1.63 -40.40
C HIS A 194 30.32 -0.30 -39.71
N ALA A 195 31.52 0.25 -39.87
CA ALA A 195 31.92 1.53 -39.29
C ALA A 195 32.49 2.46 -40.36
N THR A 196 32.54 3.75 -40.06
CA THR A 196 33.29 4.70 -40.87
C THR A 196 34.72 4.78 -40.34
N VAL A 197 35.70 4.37 -41.14
CA VAL A 197 37.12 4.40 -40.76
C VAL A 197 37.83 5.49 -41.56
N ARG A 198 38.49 6.40 -40.86
CA ARG A 198 39.36 7.43 -41.43
C ARG A 198 40.81 7.10 -41.10
N ALA A 199 41.62 6.88 -42.12
CA ALA A 199 43.06 6.67 -41.98
C ALA A 199 43.79 7.98 -42.27
N ARG A 200 44.70 8.40 -41.37
CA ARG A 200 45.47 9.64 -41.51
C ARG A 200 46.94 9.38 -41.22
N LEU A 201 47.81 9.85 -42.09
CA LEU A 201 49.25 9.86 -41.85
C LEU A 201 49.69 11.28 -41.52
N LEU A 202 50.34 11.45 -40.38
CA LEU A 202 50.83 12.72 -39.87
C LEU A 202 52.36 12.72 -39.82
N ASP A 203 52.97 13.85 -40.17
CA ASP A 203 54.40 14.08 -39.94
C ASP A 203 54.68 14.52 -38.49
N ASP A 204 55.96 14.68 -38.13
CA ASP A 204 56.41 15.18 -36.83
C ASP A 204 55.82 16.55 -36.43
N LYS A 205 55.40 17.34 -37.42
CA LYS A 205 54.77 18.66 -37.23
C LYS A 205 53.24 18.57 -37.21
N LYS A 206 52.66 17.36 -37.13
CA LYS A 206 51.21 17.06 -37.20
C LYS A 206 50.55 17.53 -38.49
N ARG A 207 51.31 17.67 -39.58
CA ARG A 207 50.74 17.95 -40.91
C ARG A 207 50.26 16.65 -41.52
N VAL A 208 49.06 16.68 -42.09
CA VAL A 208 48.45 15.53 -42.77
C VAL A 208 49.15 15.33 -44.10
N LEU A 209 49.82 14.19 -44.26
CA LEU A 209 50.48 13.79 -45.51
C LEU A 209 49.58 12.89 -46.37
N PHE A 210 48.64 12.19 -45.71
CA PHE A 210 47.69 11.29 -46.35
C PHE A 210 46.41 11.23 -45.52
N GLU A 211 45.26 11.24 -46.17
CA GLU A 211 43.96 11.05 -45.53
C GLU A 211 43.03 10.30 -46.49
N GLU A 212 42.42 9.22 -46.01
CA GLU A 212 41.43 8.46 -46.75
C GLU A 212 40.28 8.05 -45.82
N LYS A 213 39.06 8.08 -46.34
CA LYS A 213 37.83 7.79 -45.59
C LYS A 213 37.12 6.61 -46.25
N PHE A 214 36.90 5.57 -45.46
CA PHE A 214 36.17 4.37 -45.82
C PHE A 214 34.86 4.35 -45.02
N THR A 215 33.73 4.14 -45.69
CA THR A 215 32.41 4.17 -45.06
C THR A 215 31.76 2.81 -45.21
N ASP A 216 31.07 2.32 -44.17
CA ASP A 216 30.27 1.09 -44.23
C ASP A 216 31.09 -0.19 -44.50
N HIS A 217 32.30 -0.29 -43.91
CA HIS A 217 33.15 -1.47 -44.04
C HIS A 217 33.43 -2.12 -42.67
N SER A 218 33.35 -3.46 -42.61
CA SER A 218 33.75 -4.26 -41.46
C SER A 218 35.21 -4.72 -41.53
N GLN A 219 35.73 -4.89 -42.74
CA GLN A 219 37.13 -5.19 -43.02
C GLN A 219 37.58 -4.39 -44.24
N LEU A 220 38.75 -3.78 -44.16
CA LEU A 220 39.33 -2.98 -45.25
C LEU A 220 40.85 -3.09 -45.27
N VAL A 221 41.43 -2.77 -46.41
CA VAL A 221 42.88 -2.73 -46.61
C VAL A 221 43.26 -1.30 -47.00
N VAL A 222 43.99 -0.61 -46.13
CA VAL A 222 44.54 0.71 -46.43
C VAL A 222 45.92 0.52 -47.02
N THR A 223 46.14 1.03 -48.22
CA THR A 223 47.45 0.98 -48.88
C THR A 223 48.05 2.37 -48.88
N LEU A 224 49.17 2.54 -48.17
CA LEU A 224 49.91 3.79 -48.21
C LEU A 224 50.70 3.89 -49.53
N PRO A 225 50.69 5.05 -50.20
CA PRO A 225 51.49 5.24 -51.41
C PRO A 225 52.99 5.17 -51.10
N SER A 226 53.75 4.66 -52.06
CA SER A 226 55.21 4.46 -51.95
C SER A 226 56.01 5.76 -51.99
N ALA A 227 55.41 6.86 -52.46
CA ALA A 227 56.05 8.17 -52.67
C ALA A 227 55.48 9.26 -51.76
N LEU A 228 55.49 9.04 -50.43
CA LEU A 228 55.10 10.06 -49.46
C LEU A 228 56.26 11.02 -49.17
N PRO A 229 56.00 12.34 -49.00
CA PRO A 229 57.03 13.34 -48.72
C PRO A 229 57.47 13.29 -47.25
N LEU A 230 58.03 12.14 -46.85
CA LEU A 230 58.62 11.90 -45.54
C LEU A 230 60.15 11.95 -45.67
N ALA A 231 60.82 12.67 -44.77
CA ALA A 231 62.27 12.58 -44.70
C ALA A 231 62.68 11.15 -44.26
N PRO A 232 63.81 10.61 -44.72
CA PRO A 232 64.19 9.20 -44.50
C PRO A 232 64.27 8.75 -43.03
N SER A 233 64.34 9.69 -42.10
CA SER A 233 64.41 9.47 -40.65
C SER A 233 63.36 10.23 -39.85
N ALA A 234 62.39 10.87 -40.51
CA ALA A 234 61.32 11.58 -39.81
C ALA A 234 60.37 10.57 -39.16
N ALA A 235 59.95 10.84 -37.93
CA ALA A 235 58.89 10.05 -37.35
C ALA A 235 57.56 10.44 -38.02
N ALA A 236 56.77 9.42 -38.34
CA ALA A 236 55.45 9.57 -38.92
C ALA A 236 54.48 8.76 -38.08
N ARG A 237 53.28 9.30 -37.87
CA ARG A 237 52.23 8.63 -37.10
C ARG A 237 51.06 8.32 -38.01
N LEU A 238 50.71 7.03 -38.09
CA LEU A 238 49.50 6.56 -38.75
C LEU A 238 48.38 6.43 -37.72
N GLU A 239 47.30 7.15 -37.91
CA GLU A 239 46.13 7.15 -37.04
C GLU A 239 44.93 6.55 -37.79
N PHE A 240 44.25 5.61 -37.14
CA PHE A 240 42.98 5.06 -37.61
C PHE A 240 41.89 5.51 -36.64
N ILE A 241 40.96 6.31 -37.15
CA ILE A 241 39.82 6.82 -36.38
C ILE A 241 38.58 6.13 -36.92
N ALA A 242 37.91 5.34 -36.08
CA ALA A 242 36.65 4.70 -36.44
C ALA A 242 35.50 5.35 -35.67
N THR A 243 34.41 5.63 -36.39
CA THR A 243 33.18 6.27 -35.90
C THR A 243 31.96 5.54 -36.39
#